data_AF-A0A485DBI9-F1
#
_entry.id   AF-A0A485DBI9-F1
#
_cell.length_a   1.000
_cell.length_b   1.000
_cell.length_c   1.000
_cell.angle_alpha   90.00
_cell.angle_beta   90.00
_cell.angle_gamma   90.00
#
_symmetry.space_group_name_H-M   'P 1'
#
loop_
_entity.id
_entity.type
_entity.pdbx_description
1 polymer ?
#
loop_
_entity_poly.entity_id
_entity_poly.type
_entity_poly.pdbx_seq_one_letter_code
_entity_poly.pdbx_strand_id
1 'polypeptide(L)'
;MSGLVRYAFVSPGLAALPAFIGENPMNIVHALVTCAISIVVTFTLTWFIAFKDVPEEQEEVGEAPQPAVSAKSEGETEVLSPLRGQVVALSEVNDDVFSGGLLGEGLAIRPEEGVLRAPFSGTVMMFLPSCHAVGLRSDSGLELLIHIGIDTVNLNGQHFSSTLKVGDRVESGQALIRFDIPAIEQAGYDLITPVIVVNGDEQHALRLTAAAQVDYGEPLMVQSAKEAQA
;
A
#
# COMPACT_ATOMS: atom_id res chain seq x y z
N MET A 1 -26.88 -4.52 29.96
CA MET A 1 -28.31 -4.89 30.12
C MET A 1 -29.19 -3.73 29.65
N SER A 2 -29.23 -3.40 28.35
CA SER A 2 -30.10 -2.32 27.83
C SER A 2 -31.50 -2.81 27.43
N GLY A 3 -31.76 -4.12 27.47
CA GLY A 3 -33.04 -4.71 27.05
C GLY A 3 -33.34 -4.59 25.55
N LEU A 4 -32.37 -4.14 24.75
CA LEU A 4 -32.51 -3.87 23.33
C LEU A 4 -32.54 -5.17 22.52
N VAL A 5 -33.60 -5.37 21.74
CA VAL A 5 -33.78 -6.52 20.84
C VAL A 5 -33.75 -6.05 19.40
N ARG A 6 -33.02 -6.76 18.54
CA ARG A 6 -32.93 -6.46 17.10
C ARG A 6 -33.82 -7.42 16.33
N TYR A 7 -34.81 -6.90 15.61
CA TYR A 7 -35.82 -7.70 14.93
C TYR A 7 -35.50 -7.97 13.45
N ALA A 8 -34.57 -7.22 12.85
CA ALA A 8 -34.13 -7.41 11.47
C ALA A 8 -32.63 -7.10 11.29
N PHE A 9 -32.00 -7.79 10.36
CA PHE A 9 -30.61 -7.52 9.97
C PHE A 9 -30.56 -6.33 9.00
N VAL A 10 -29.78 -5.30 9.35
CA VAL A 10 -29.56 -4.08 8.57
C VAL A 10 -28.10 -3.63 8.81
N SER A 11 -27.44 -3.07 7.80
CA SER A 11 -26.10 -2.50 7.97
C SER A 11 -26.07 -1.45 9.10
N PRO A 12 -25.00 -1.35 9.90
CA PRO A 12 -24.91 -0.33 10.94
C PRO A 12 -25.13 1.09 10.38
N GLY A 13 -25.87 1.94 11.10
CA GLY A 13 -26.13 3.33 10.70
C GLY A 13 -27.47 3.86 11.20
N LEU A 14 -27.72 5.17 11.02
CA LEU A 14 -28.99 5.81 11.42
C LEU A 14 -30.20 5.18 10.72
N ALA A 15 -30.01 4.71 9.48
CA ALA A 15 -31.01 3.99 8.71
C ALA A 15 -31.40 2.63 9.31
N ALA A 16 -30.67 2.12 10.31
CA ALA A 16 -30.99 0.87 11.00
C ALA A 16 -32.05 1.03 12.11
N LEU A 17 -32.45 2.25 12.48
CA LEU A 17 -33.41 2.51 13.55
C LEU A 17 -34.78 1.80 13.36
N PRO A 18 -35.35 1.70 12.14
CA PRO A 18 -36.60 0.95 11.92
C PRO A 18 -36.49 -0.53 12.27
N ALA A 19 -35.29 -1.13 12.23
CA ALA A 19 -35.08 -2.55 12.56
C ALA A 19 -35.24 -2.88 14.06
N PHE A 20 -35.39 -1.86 14.90
CA PHE A 20 -35.67 -1.99 16.34
C PHE A 20 -37.16 -1.78 16.67
N ILE A 21 -38.01 -1.56 15.67
CA ILE A 21 -39.47 -1.51 15.82
C ILE A 21 -39.98 -2.95 15.81
N GLY A 22 -40.54 -3.39 16.93
CA GLY A 22 -41.14 -4.71 17.07
C GLY A 22 -42.40 -4.64 17.93
N GLU A 23 -42.87 -5.79 18.38
CA GLU A 23 -44.12 -5.89 19.17
C GLU A 23 -44.10 -5.07 20.47
N ASN A 24 -42.90 -4.83 21.03
CA ASN A 24 -42.74 -3.99 22.20
C ASN A 24 -42.40 -2.53 21.81
N PRO A 25 -43.33 -1.57 22.00
CA PRO A 25 -43.09 -0.17 21.69
C PRO A 25 -41.99 0.47 22.56
N MET A 26 -41.62 -0.13 23.70
CA MET A 26 -40.51 0.36 24.53
C MET A 26 -39.13 0.05 23.93
N ASN A 27 -39.03 -0.88 22.98
CA ASN A 27 -37.75 -1.25 22.39
C ASN A 27 -37.15 -0.12 21.54
N ILE A 28 -37.99 0.66 20.85
CA ILE A 28 -37.52 1.85 20.11
C ILE A 28 -37.03 2.95 21.07
N VAL A 29 -37.67 3.07 22.25
CA VAL A 29 -37.26 4.02 23.28
C VAL A 29 -35.90 3.62 23.85
N HIS A 30 -35.67 2.33 24.11
CA HIS A 30 -34.35 1.83 24.50
C HIS A 30 -33.28 2.05 23.42
N ALA A 31 -33.63 1.94 22.14
CA ALA A 31 -32.74 2.23 21.02
C ALA A 31 -32.31 3.71 21.01
N LEU A 32 -33.27 4.62 21.16
CA LEU A 32 -33.01 6.07 21.21
C LEU A 32 -32.19 6.48 22.44
N VAL A 33 -32.51 5.92 23.61
CA VAL A 33 -31.75 6.19 24.85
C VAL A 33 -30.31 5.67 24.70
N THR A 34 -30.11 4.48 24.14
CA THR A 34 -28.76 3.94 23.91
C THR A 34 -27.96 4.81 22.94
N CYS A 35 -28.59 5.26 21.85
CA CYS A 35 -27.97 6.17 20.89
C CYS A 35 -27.56 7.49 21.55
N ALA A 36 -28.44 8.10 22.36
CA ALA A 36 -28.14 9.33 23.09
C ALA A 36 -26.98 9.15 24.09
N ILE A 37 -26.96 8.04 24.84
CA ILE A 37 -25.87 7.72 25.76
C ILE A 37 -24.55 7.55 25.00
N SER A 38 -24.54 6.81 23.88
CA SER A 38 -23.34 6.63 23.07
C SER A 38 -22.78 7.97 22.57
N ILE A 39 -23.63 8.87 22.06
CA ILE A 39 -23.20 10.20 21.61
C ILE A 39 -22.58 11.00 22.77
N VAL A 40 -23.21 11.01 23.95
CA VAL A 40 -22.70 11.74 25.12
C VAL A 40 -21.41 11.14 25.65
N VAL A 41 -21.29 9.81 25.69
CA VAL A 41 -20.08 9.12 26.15
C VAL A 41 -18.94 9.35 25.17
N THR A 42 -19.17 9.19 23.87
CA THR A 42 -18.18 9.49 22.85
C THR A 42 -17.77 10.96 22.91
N PHE A 43 -18.71 11.90 22.98
CA PHE A 43 -18.39 13.32 23.09
C PHE A 43 -17.58 13.66 24.35
N THR A 44 -17.90 13.07 25.50
CA THR A 44 -17.13 13.31 26.73
C THR A 44 -15.74 12.68 26.67
N LEU A 45 -15.59 11.45 26.14
CA LEU A 45 -14.28 10.85 25.90
C LEU A 45 -13.46 11.68 24.91
N THR A 46 -14.05 12.07 23.78
CA THR A 46 -13.41 12.93 22.78
C THR A 46 -13.02 14.27 23.40
N TRP A 47 -13.88 14.90 24.20
CA TRP A 47 -13.54 16.15 24.91
C TRP A 47 -12.35 15.96 25.86
N PHE A 48 -12.23 14.84 26.56
CA PHE A 48 -11.11 14.59 27.48
C PHE A 48 -9.83 14.13 26.77
N ILE A 49 -9.93 13.42 25.64
CA ILE A 49 -8.80 12.85 24.88
C ILE A 49 -8.27 13.84 23.84
N ALA A 50 -9.13 14.58 23.14
CA ALA A 50 -8.75 15.49 22.06
C ALA A 50 -7.96 16.74 22.51
N PHE A 51 -7.96 17.07 23.81
CA PHE A 51 -7.05 18.09 24.36
C PHE A 51 -5.67 17.55 24.76
N LYS A 52 -5.40 16.26 24.55
CA LYS A 52 -4.07 15.66 24.64
C LYS A 52 -3.80 14.91 23.34
N ASP A 53 -3.35 15.67 22.34
CA ASP A 53 -2.83 15.26 21.03
C ASP A 53 -3.06 13.80 20.66
N VAL A 54 -4.15 13.56 19.92
CA VAL A 54 -4.38 12.34 19.14
C VAL A 54 -4.64 12.75 17.68
N PRO A 55 -3.90 12.22 16.69
CA PRO A 55 -4.13 12.50 15.28
C PRO A 55 -5.48 11.94 14.80
N GLU A 56 -6.17 12.70 13.96
CA GLU A 56 -7.52 12.41 13.45
C GLU A 56 -7.53 11.28 12.41
N GLU A 57 -8.35 10.24 12.61
CA GLU A 57 -8.86 9.37 11.53
C GLU A 57 -10.08 10.07 10.89
N GLN A 58 -10.01 10.38 9.59
CA GLN A 58 -11.12 10.94 8.81
C GLN A 58 -11.54 9.99 7.66
N GLU A 59 -12.78 9.50 7.71
CA GLU A 59 -13.54 9.10 6.52
C GLU A 59 -14.16 10.36 5.90
N GLU A 60 -13.84 10.71 4.64
CA GLU A 60 -14.66 11.63 3.83
C GLU A 60 -14.80 11.19 2.36
N VAL A 61 -16.03 11.36 1.87
CA VAL A 61 -16.51 11.13 0.50
C VAL A 61 -16.37 12.44 -0.30
N GLY A 62 -15.53 12.41 -1.34
CA GLY A 62 -15.66 13.18 -2.59
C GLY A 62 -15.72 14.71 -2.55
N GLU A 63 -14.57 15.37 -2.68
CA GLU A 63 -14.18 16.23 -3.81
C GLU A 63 -12.65 16.44 -3.73
N ALA A 64 -11.96 16.41 -4.88
CA ALA A 64 -10.54 16.07 -5.00
C ALA A 64 -9.56 16.90 -4.15
N PRO A 65 -8.73 16.24 -3.30
CA PRO A 65 -7.48 16.79 -2.81
C PRO A 65 -6.29 16.22 -3.60
N GLN A 66 -5.47 17.08 -4.23
CA GLN A 66 -4.02 16.80 -4.25
C GLN A 66 -3.50 16.95 -2.80
N PRO A 67 -2.31 16.48 -2.37
CA PRO A 67 -1.22 15.71 -3.03
C PRO A 67 -0.71 14.51 -2.17
N ALA A 68 0.22 13.66 -2.61
CA ALA A 68 0.95 12.78 -1.65
C ALA A 68 2.30 12.20 -2.13
N VAL A 69 3.25 13.07 -2.50
CA VAL A 69 4.66 12.86 -2.11
C VAL A 69 5.24 14.26 -1.89
N SER A 70 5.21 14.71 -0.65
CA SER A 70 5.90 15.96 -0.27
C SER A 70 7.40 15.72 -0.33
N ALA A 71 8.16 16.77 -0.63
CA ALA A 71 9.62 16.71 -0.69
C ALA A 71 10.21 16.02 0.56
N LYS A 72 11.08 15.05 0.30
CA LYS A 72 11.87 14.30 1.29
C LYS A 72 12.42 15.20 2.40
N SER A 73 12.13 14.87 3.66
CA SER A 73 12.73 15.50 4.84
C SER A 73 14.09 14.86 5.19
N GLU A 74 14.90 15.53 6.00
CA GLU A 74 16.14 14.96 6.54
C GLU A 74 15.85 13.65 7.28
N GLY A 75 16.55 12.58 6.89
CA GLY A 75 16.44 11.25 7.47
C GLY A 75 15.44 10.29 6.79
N GLU A 76 14.59 10.78 5.90
CA GLU A 76 13.67 9.91 5.14
C GLU A 76 14.41 9.20 3.99
N THR A 77 13.88 8.05 3.55
CA THR A 77 14.34 7.36 2.34
C THR A 77 13.24 7.38 1.30
N GLU A 78 13.50 8.05 0.18
CA GLU A 78 12.58 8.12 -0.95
C GLU A 78 12.88 6.99 -1.93
N VAL A 79 11.83 6.31 -2.38
CA VAL A 79 11.87 5.28 -3.40
C VAL A 79 11.14 5.83 -4.62
N LEU A 80 11.89 6.03 -5.69
CA LEU A 80 11.31 6.49 -6.96
C LEU A 80 10.63 5.32 -7.68
N SER A 81 9.74 5.63 -8.62
CA SER A 81 9.07 4.62 -9.41
C SER A 81 10.07 3.92 -10.33
N PRO A 82 10.21 2.58 -10.24
CA PRO A 82 11.13 1.82 -11.09
C PRO A 82 10.58 1.62 -12.52
N LEU A 83 9.30 1.92 -12.72
CA LEU A 83 8.55 1.70 -13.96
C LEU A 83 7.64 2.90 -14.23
N ARG A 84 7.32 3.11 -15.51
CA ARG A 84 6.21 3.96 -15.91
C ARG A 84 4.94 3.13 -16.00
N GLY A 85 3.84 3.62 -15.45
CA GLY A 85 2.51 3.07 -15.70
C GLY A 85 1.50 3.31 -14.58
N GLN A 86 0.46 2.48 -14.56
CA GLN A 86 -0.63 2.61 -13.61
C GLN A 86 -0.22 2.06 -12.24
N VAL A 87 -0.45 2.84 -11.19
CA VAL A 87 -0.27 2.41 -9.80
C VAL A 87 -1.49 1.59 -9.37
N VAL A 88 -1.22 0.46 -8.72
CA VAL A 88 -2.21 -0.49 -8.24
C VAL A 88 -1.91 -0.77 -6.76
N ALA A 89 -2.92 -0.75 -5.90
CA ALA A 89 -2.75 -1.13 -4.51
C ALA A 89 -2.39 -2.62 -4.41
N LEU A 90 -1.50 -3.00 -3.47
CA LEU A 90 -1.13 -4.41 -3.31
C LEU A 90 -2.37 -5.30 -3.03
N SER A 91 -3.36 -4.78 -2.31
CA SER A 91 -4.63 -5.47 -2.03
C SER A 91 -5.49 -5.77 -3.27
N GLU A 92 -5.23 -5.10 -4.40
CA GLU A 92 -5.92 -5.33 -5.68
C GLU A 92 -5.16 -6.30 -6.59
N VAL A 93 -3.95 -6.72 -6.21
CA VAL A 93 -3.17 -7.71 -6.95
C VAL A 93 -3.81 -9.08 -6.77
N ASN A 94 -4.10 -9.77 -7.88
CA ASN A 94 -4.71 -11.10 -7.87
C ASN A 94 -3.69 -12.21 -7.55
N ASP A 95 -3.03 -12.09 -6.40
CA ASP A 95 -2.07 -13.06 -5.87
C ASP A 95 -2.06 -12.93 -4.34
N ASP A 96 -2.33 -14.02 -3.62
CA ASP A 96 -2.48 -14.01 -2.15
C ASP A 96 -1.17 -13.71 -1.41
N VAL A 97 -0.02 -14.02 -2.03
CA VAL A 97 1.30 -13.78 -1.41
C VAL A 97 1.60 -12.27 -1.38
N PHE A 98 1.27 -11.58 -2.47
CA PHE A 98 1.48 -10.13 -2.58
C PHE A 98 0.35 -9.32 -1.93
N SER A 99 -0.91 -9.68 -2.16
CA SER A 99 -2.06 -8.94 -1.62
C SER A 99 -2.21 -9.09 -0.11
N GLY A 100 -1.71 -10.19 0.46
CA GLY A 100 -1.70 -10.42 1.90
C GLY A 100 -0.66 -9.61 2.67
N GLY A 101 0.25 -8.89 1.99
CA GLY A 101 1.29 -8.07 2.64
C GLY A 101 2.32 -8.86 3.44
N LEU A 102 2.38 -10.19 3.29
CA LEU A 102 3.24 -11.08 4.08
C LEU A 102 4.74 -10.81 3.88
N LEU A 103 5.10 -10.29 2.70
CA LEU A 103 6.48 -9.95 2.34
C LEU A 103 6.88 -8.52 2.75
N GLY A 104 5.90 -7.68 3.12
CA GLY A 104 6.10 -6.27 3.44
C GLY A 104 5.07 -5.36 2.78
N GLU A 105 5.23 -4.06 3.01
CA GLU A 105 4.36 -3.00 2.48
C GLU A 105 4.86 -2.43 1.16
N GLY A 106 3.96 -1.90 0.33
CA GLY A 106 4.32 -1.30 -0.94
C GLY A 106 3.14 -1.09 -1.88
N LEU A 107 3.46 -1.02 -3.17
CA LEU A 107 2.51 -0.82 -4.27
C LEU A 107 2.83 -1.79 -5.40
N ALA A 108 1.90 -1.99 -6.32
CA ALA A 108 2.19 -2.62 -7.60
C ALA A 108 2.06 -1.60 -8.74
N ILE A 109 2.75 -1.87 -9.85
CA ILE A 109 2.67 -1.04 -11.06
C ILE A 109 2.30 -1.95 -12.23
N ARG A 110 1.28 -1.56 -13.02
CA ARG A 110 1.06 -2.14 -14.34
C ARG A 110 1.88 -1.34 -15.36
N PRO A 111 2.97 -1.92 -15.91
CA PRO A 111 3.93 -1.18 -16.72
C PRO A 111 3.37 -0.82 -18.10
N GLU A 112 3.72 0.38 -18.57
CA GLU A 112 3.50 0.83 -19.95
C GLU A 112 4.77 0.69 -20.81
N GLU A 113 5.93 0.55 -20.17
CA GLU A 113 7.24 0.38 -20.82
C GLU A 113 7.97 -0.85 -20.24
N GLY A 114 8.61 -1.61 -21.11
CA GLY A 114 9.39 -2.82 -20.78
C GLY A 114 10.79 -2.55 -20.24
N VAL A 115 10.98 -1.53 -19.40
CA VAL A 115 12.30 -1.19 -18.83
C VAL A 115 12.17 -0.88 -17.34
N LEU A 116 12.62 -1.81 -16.50
CA LEU A 116 12.75 -1.62 -15.06
C LEU A 116 14.04 -0.87 -14.77
N ARG A 117 13.94 0.20 -13.98
CA ARG A 117 15.05 1.05 -13.55
C ARG A 117 15.25 1.01 -12.05
N ALA A 118 16.46 1.34 -11.60
CA ALA A 118 16.78 1.44 -10.20
C ALA A 118 16.00 2.60 -9.56
N PRO A 119 15.23 2.36 -8.49
CA PRO A 119 14.45 3.39 -7.81
C PRO A 119 15.30 4.28 -6.89
N PHE A 120 16.51 3.84 -6.56
CA PHE A 120 17.50 4.55 -5.75
C PHE A 120 18.91 3.98 -6.03
N SER A 121 19.95 4.68 -5.58
CA SER A 121 21.30 4.15 -5.57
C SER A 121 21.49 3.13 -4.44
N GLY A 122 22.18 2.03 -4.74
CA GLY A 122 22.32 0.93 -3.79
C GLY A 122 23.02 -0.30 -4.38
N THR A 123 22.78 -1.45 -3.76
CA THR A 123 23.42 -2.73 -4.11
C THR A 123 22.37 -3.79 -4.43
N VAL A 124 22.64 -4.61 -5.45
CA VAL A 124 21.81 -5.77 -5.79
C VAL A 124 22.02 -6.88 -4.75
N MET A 125 20.99 -7.18 -3.97
CA MET A 125 21.02 -8.21 -2.93
C MET A 125 20.59 -9.58 -3.45
N MET A 126 19.65 -9.59 -4.40
CA MET A 126 19.10 -10.81 -4.97
C MET A 126 18.82 -10.57 -6.46
N PHE A 127 19.20 -11.52 -7.29
CA PHE A 127 18.84 -11.52 -8.71
C PHE A 127 18.72 -12.96 -9.19
N LEU A 128 17.56 -13.32 -9.74
CA LEU A 128 17.25 -14.69 -10.14
C LEU A 128 17.67 -14.94 -11.60
N PRO A 129 18.08 -16.16 -11.97
CA PRO A 129 18.46 -16.49 -13.36
C PRO A 129 17.36 -16.21 -14.39
N SER A 130 16.09 -16.33 -13.98
CA SER A 130 14.93 -16.01 -14.82
C SER A 130 14.67 -14.51 -15.00
N CYS A 131 15.48 -13.63 -14.37
CA CYS A 131 15.47 -12.18 -14.57
C CYS A 131 14.12 -11.47 -14.30
N HIS A 132 13.15 -12.12 -13.66
CA HIS A 132 11.83 -11.55 -13.39
C HIS A 132 11.78 -10.76 -12.08
N ALA A 133 12.72 -10.98 -11.15
CA ALA A 133 12.73 -10.29 -9.86
C ALA A 133 14.13 -9.83 -9.46
N VAL A 134 14.17 -8.67 -8.80
CA VAL A 134 15.39 -8.08 -8.25
C VAL A 134 15.15 -7.57 -6.83
N GLY A 135 16.06 -7.93 -5.92
CA GLY A 135 16.13 -7.38 -4.58
C GLY A 135 17.25 -6.34 -4.51
N LEU A 136 16.94 -5.13 -4.05
CA LEU A 136 17.87 -4.01 -3.93
C LEU A 136 17.96 -3.58 -2.46
N ARG A 137 19.16 -3.20 -2.01
CA ARG A 137 19.35 -2.51 -0.74
C ARG A 137 19.89 -1.12 -1.02
N SER A 138 19.17 -0.10 -0.58
CA SER A 138 19.60 1.29 -0.67
C SER A 138 20.80 1.57 0.24
N ASP A 139 21.48 2.69 0.01
CA ASP A 139 22.56 3.15 0.90
C ASP A 139 22.12 3.49 2.33
N SER A 140 20.83 3.80 2.52
CA SER A 140 20.25 4.01 3.85
C SER A 140 19.82 2.71 4.53
N GLY A 141 19.90 1.57 3.83
CA GLY A 141 19.56 0.25 4.38
C GLY A 141 18.14 -0.22 4.11
N LEU A 142 17.29 0.58 3.45
CA LEU A 142 15.98 0.13 2.95
C LEU A 142 16.19 -1.03 1.96
N GLU A 143 15.47 -2.13 2.15
CA GLU A 143 15.46 -3.29 1.26
C GLU A 143 14.17 -3.33 0.45
N LEU A 144 14.31 -3.41 -0.87
CA LEU A 144 13.21 -3.38 -1.81
C LEU A 144 13.23 -4.63 -2.69
N LEU A 145 12.09 -5.29 -2.83
CA LEU A 145 11.84 -6.35 -3.80
C LEU A 145 10.99 -5.80 -4.94
N ILE A 146 11.44 -5.97 -6.18
CA ILE A 146 10.65 -5.68 -7.36
C ILE A 146 10.45 -6.98 -8.14
N HIS A 147 9.20 -7.38 -8.36
CA HIS A 147 8.83 -8.64 -9.00
C HIS A 147 8.01 -8.38 -10.27
N ILE A 148 8.61 -8.51 -11.45
CA ILE A 148 7.97 -8.20 -12.73
C ILE A 148 6.93 -9.26 -13.08
N GLY A 149 5.65 -8.88 -13.01
CA GLY A 149 4.52 -9.76 -13.32
C GLY A 149 4.26 -10.85 -12.29
N ILE A 150 3.14 -11.55 -12.43
CA ILE A 150 2.73 -12.67 -11.57
C ILE A 150 3.08 -13.98 -12.28
N ASP A 151 3.65 -14.94 -11.55
CA ASP A 151 4.07 -16.26 -12.04
C ASP A 151 5.08 -16.26 -13.22
N THR A 152 5.67 -15.11 -13.54
CA THR A 152 6.64 -14.93 -14.65
C THR A 152 7.94 -15.68 -14.46
N VAL A 153 8.24 -16.19 -13.26
CA VAL A 153 9.31 -17.18 -13.03
C VAL A 153 9.20 -18.37 -13.98
N ASN A 154 7.98 -18.78 -14.34
CA ASN A 154 7.70 -19.91 -15.21
C ASN A 154 8.12 -19.67 -16.68
N LEU A 155 8.38 -18.42 -17.08
CA LEU A 155 8.96 -18.09 -18.38
C LEU A 155 10.44 -18.48 -18.48
N ASN A 156 11.09 -18.84 -17.36
CA ASN A 156 12.48 -19.30 -17.31
C ASN A 156 13.47 -18.33 -17.99
N GLY A 157 13.23 -17.02 -17.86
CA GLY A 157 14.07 -15.97 -18.46
C GLY A 157 13.74 -15.62 -19.91
N GLN A 158 12.76 -16.28 -20.53
CA GLN A 158 12.26 -15.84 -21.84
C GLN A 158 11.61 -14.46 -21.72
N HIS A 159 11.83 -13.63 -22.73
CA HIS A 159 11.31 -12.25 -22.81
C HIS A 159 11.93 -11.27 -21.81
N PHE A 160 12.94 -11.68 -21.03
CA PHE A 160 13.71 -10.81 -20.15
C PHE A 160 15.17 -10.70 -20.63
N SER A 161 15.79 -9.55 -20.37
CA SER A 161 17.21 -9.32 -20.61
C SER A 161 17.80 -8.42 -19.52
N SER A 162 18.91 -8.84 -18.94
CA SER A 162 19.66 -8.06 -17.97
C SER A 162 21.14 -8.47 -17.99
N THR A 163 22.00 -7.54 -17.58
CA THR A 163 23.42 -7.80 -17.32
C THR A 163 23.76 -7.76 -15.83
N LEU A 164 22.77 -7.61 -14.96
CA LEU A 164 22.94 -7.50 -13.52
C LEU A 164 23.43 -8.79 -12.89
N LYS A 165 24.18 -8.62 -11.81
CA LYS A 165 24.62 -9.69 -10.93
C LYS A 165 24.40 -9.28 -9.48
N VAL A 166 24.25 -10.29 -8.61
CA VAL A 166 24.24 -10.07 -7.17
C VAL A 166 25.57 -9.43 -6.74
N GLY A 167 25.48 -8.40 -5.90
CA GLY A 167 26.62 -7.61 -5.44
C GLY A 167 26.94 -6.40 -6.32
N ASP A 168 26.31 -6.24 -7.49
CA ASP A 168 26.51 -5.06 -8.32
C ASP A 168 26.01 -3.80 -7.62
N ARG A 169 26.76 -2.71 -7.81
CA ARG A 169 26.34 -1.37 -7.42
C ARG A 169 25.47 -0.78 -8.53
N VAL A 170 24.34 -0.16 -8.17
CA VAL A 170 23.44 0.51 -9.10
C VAL A 170 23.23 1.96 -8.70
N GLU A 171 23.03 2.82 -9.69
CA GLU A 171 22.68 4.24 -9.51
C GLU A 171 21.20 4.46 -9.79
N SER A 172 20.58 5.42 -9.10
CA SER A 172 19.17 5.79 -9.35
C SER A 172 18.92 6.08 -10.84
N GLY A 173 17.84 5.52 -11.39
CA GLY A 173 17.45 5.64 -12.80
C GLY A 173 18.20 4.71 -13.77
N GLN A 174 19.23 3.98 -13.31
CA GLN A 174 19.96 3.00 -14.12
C GLN A 174 19.01 1.90 -14.60
N ALA A 175 19.07 1.55 -15.89
CA ALA A 175 18.32 0.43 -16.44
C ALA A 175 18.82 -0.90 -15.86
N LEU A 176 17.91 -1.68 -15.28
CA LEU A 176 18.20 -2.93 -14.59
C LEU A 176 17.79 -4.14 -15.44
N ILE A 177 16.53 -4.16 -15.87
CA ILE A 177 15.94 -5.29 -16.59
C ILE A 177 15.12 -4.74 -17.75
N ARG A 178 15.31 -5.30 -18.94
CA ARG A 178 14.44 -5.06 -20.10
C ARG A 178 13.54 -6.28 -20.28
N PHE A 179 12.27 -6.05 -20.61
CA PHE A 179 11.32 -7.12 -20.83
C PHE A 179 10.35 -6.80 -21.96
N ASP A 180 9.85 -7.83 -22.64
CA ASP A 180 8.91 -7.69 -23.76
C ASP A 180 7.47 -7.84 -23.26
N ILE A 181 6.80 -6.70 -23.07
CA ILE A 181 5.41 -6.63 -22.58
C ILE A 181 4.47 -7.48 -23.47
N PRO A 182 4.37 -7.22 -24.80
CA PRO A 182 3.49 -8.00 -25.67
C PRO A 182 3.75 -9.51 -25.61
N ALA A 183 5.02 -9.94 -25.57
CA ALA A 183 5.33 -11.37 -25.57
C ALA A 183 4.95 -12.05 -24.25
N ILE A 184 5.13 -11.37 -23.12
CA ILE A 184 4.74 -11.90 -21.79
C ILE A 184 3.21 -12.00 -21.67
N GLU A 185 2.48 -10.99 -22.13
CA GLU A 185 1.01 -11.02 -22.15
C GLU A 185 0.46 -12.10 -23.09
N GLN A 186 1.08 -12.28 -24.27
CA GLN A 186 0.72 -13.35 -25.21
C GLN A 186 0.98 -14.75 -24.64
N ALA A 187 1.97 -14.89 -23.75
CA ALA A 187 2.23 -16.11 -23.01
C ALA A 187 1.23 -16.34 -21.85
N GLY A 188 0.33 -15.38 -21.57
CA GLY A 188 -0.76 -15.51 -20.61
C GLY A 188 -0.42 -15.08 -19.18
N TYR A 189 0.65 -14.30 -18.99
CA TYR A 189 1.06 -13.81 -17.68
C TYR A 189 0.60 -12.37 -17.44
N ASP A 190 0.21 -12.07 -16.20
CA ASP A 190 -0.07 -10.70 -15.76
C ASP A 190 1.25 -9.96 -15.51
N LEU A 191 1.34 -8.72 -15.98
CA LEU A 191 2.51 -7.84 -15.82
C LEU A 191 2.42 -6.87 -14.64
N ILE A 192 1.34 -6.93 -13.85
CA ILE A 192 1.30 -6.26 -12.55
C ILE A 192 2.58 -6.60 -11.78
N THR A 193 3.36 -5.56 -11.47
CA THR A 193 4.71 -5.67 -10.93
C THR A 193 4.72 -5.12 -9.50
N PRO A 194 4.67 -5.98 -8.47
CA PRO A 194 4.85 -5.56 -7.08
C PRO A 194 6.21 -4.91 -6.82
N VAL A 195 6.18 -3.83 -6.05
CA VAL A 195 7.32 -3.05 -5.53
C VAL A 195 7.15 -2.96 -4.02
N ILE A 196 7.93 -3.74 -3.27
CA ILE A 196 7.68 -4.05 -1.86
C ILE A 196 8.90 -3.72 -1.01
N VAL A 197 8.71 -3.04 0.11
CA VAL A 197 9.73 -2.83 1.13
C VAL A 197 9.74 -4.05 2.06
N VAL A 198 10.81 -4.84 2.04
CA VAL A 198 10.87 -6.15 2.73
C VAL A 198 11.36 -6.07 4.17
N ASN A 199 12.00 -4.96 4.56
CA ASN A 199 12.49 -4.73 5.92
C ASN A 199 11.74 -3.58 6.63
N GLY A 200 10.46 -3.39 6.27
CA GLY A 200 9.56 -2.53 7.03
C GLY A 200 9.38 -3.06 8.45
N ASP A 201 9.64 -2.20 9.43
CA ASP A 201 9.39 -2.42 10.85
C ASP A 201 8.27 -1.43 11.26
N GLU A 202 7.47 -1.74 12.27
CA GLU A 202 6.49 -0.82 12.89
C GLU A 202 7.13 0.54 13.24
N GLN A 203 8.45 0.59 13.43
CA GLN A 203 9.22 1.81 13.68
C GLN A 203 9.43 2.74 12.46
N HIS A 204 9.11 2.30 11.24
CA HIS A 204 9.30 3.08 10.01
C HIS A 204 7.99 3.14 9.23
N ALA A 205 7.29 4.28 9.32
CA ALA A 205 6.08 4.49 8.56
C ALA A 205 6.40 4.61 7.06
N LEU A 206 5.68 3.86 6.22
CA LEU A 206 5.77 3.96 4.77
C LEU A 206 4.64 4.83 4.24
N ARG A 207 4.99 5.92 3.57
CA ARG A 207 4.04 6.79 2.88
C ARG A 207 4.00 6.41 1.40
N LEU A 208 2.84 5.98 0.94
CA LEU A 208 2.61 5.58 -0.46
C LEU A 208 2.10 6.78 -1.29
N THR A 209 2.45 6.80 -2.58
CA THR A 209 1.86 7.78 -3.50
C THR A 209 0.35 7.55 -3.65
N ALA A 210 -0.39 8.66 -3.79
CA ALA A 210 -1.81 8.64 -4.13
C ALA A 210 -2.05 8.78 -5.65
N ALA A 211 -0.99 8.89 -6.45
CA ALA A 211 -1.10 9.03 -7.89
C ALA A 211 -1.58 7.71 -8.53
N ALA A 212 -2.58 7.78 -9.40
CA ALA A 212 -3.07 6.62 -10.16
C ALA A 212 -2.11 6.19 -11.30
N GLN A 213 -1.20 7.08 -11.68
CA GLN A 213 -0.24 6.93 -12.78
C GLN A 213 1.07 7.55 -12.32
N VAL A 214 2.19 6.93 -12.71
CA VAL A 214 3.55 7.41 -12.40
C VAL A 214 4.44 7.25 -13.63
N ASP A 215 5.31 8.23 -13.86
CA ASP A 215 6.45 8.05 -14.77
C ASP A 215 7.68 7.50 -14.01
N TYR A 216 8.67 6.99 -14.75
CA TYR A 216 9.92 6.55 -14.15
C TYR A 216 10.59 7.70 -13.41
N GLY A 217 11.14 7.42 -12.23
CA GLY A 217 11.83 8.45 -11.44
C GLY A 217 10.91 9.43 -10.71
N GLU A 218 9.58 9.33 -10.86
CA GLU A 218 8.65 10.05 -9.99
C GLU A 218 8.57 9.36 -8.62
N PRO A 219 8.29 10.07 -7.53
CA PRO A 219 8.28 9.45 -6.21
C PRO A 219 7.12 8.45 -6.07
N LEU A 220 7.43 7.24 -5.62
CA LEU A 220 6.46 6.14 -5.47
C LEU A 220 6.10 5.92 -3.99
N MET A 221 7.10 5.98 -3.12
CA MET A 221 6.92 5.84 -1.67
C MET A 221 8.07 6.50 -0.91
N VAL A 222 7.81 6.89 0.34
CA VAL A 222 8.79 7.48 1.25
C VAL A 222 8.72 6.74 2.58
N GLN A 223 9.85 6.21 3.02
CA GLN A 223 10.00 5.62 4.35
C GLN A 223 10.49 6.68 5.33
N SER A 224 9.84 6.81 6.49
CA SER A 224 10.25 7.74 7.54
C SER A 224 11.61 7.36 8.14
N ALA A 225 12.31 8.34 8.69
CA ALA A 225 13.48 8.06 9.52
C ALA A 225 13.09 7.20 10.72
N LYS A 226 14.02 6.36 11.21
CA LYS A 226 13.87 5.67 12.49
C LYS A 226 13.63 6.69 13.60
N GLU A 227 12.52 6.61 14.32
CA GLU A 227 12.39 7.37 15.57
C GLU A 227 13.45 6.88 16.56
N ALA A 228 14.44 7.74 16.82
CA ALA A 228 15.41 7.49 17.87
C ALA A 228 14.68 7.58 19.21
N GLN A 229 14.36 6.43 19.81
CA GLN A 229 13.94 6.37 21.20
C GLN A 229 15.07 6.96 22.06
N ALA A 230 14.81 8.13 22.63
CA ALA A 230 15.64 8.76 23.67
C ALA A 230 15.38 8.11 25.03
#